data_AF-A0A7C3EH34-F1
#
_entry.id   AF-A0A7C3EH34-F1
#
_cell.length_a   1.000
_cell.length_b   1.000
_cell.length_c   1.000
_cell.angle_alpha   90.00
_cell.angle_beta   90.00
_cell.angle_gamma   90.00
#
_symmetry.space_group_name_H-M   'P 1'
#
loop_
_entity.id
_entity.type
_entity.pdbx_description
1 polymer ?
#
loop_
_entity_poly.entity_id
_entity_poly.type
_entity_poly.pdbx_seq_one_letter_code
_entity_poly.pdbx_strand_id
1 'polypeptide(L)'
;MRLTIEALPGSPVHERRNEYVECKGIGHPDTICDALVEAVSTALAQMYNRELGTIAHFNVDKALLAAGQSVKGFLEGELKQPMRFFLGDRATFAVGARALPVLETVEEAISLWLGRHLPRVRLGQQLVLEPVLAPGSAPLRSIYEAAQATASNDTSGAVGFAPRTPTEELVLATTRYLNSRDFKALFPDTGQDVKVFAVRTDDKVELTIAMPFFCDAIDSEATYFRRKDEVLHALHQHLASTSSLTIELTLNALDQRGRGADGLYLTLTGTSAEDADSGQVGRGNRTYGFIAFARPLGGEAAPGKNPIAHVGKIYSAASQSLAEGIHKRFPHLLEVYVYLAVRIGEPILRPWVSIQVVLPQGHTLDSIESQLRAFVSEELEHLPEFCQRLVRGEVPLY
;
A
#
# COMPACT_ATOMS: atom_id res chain seq x y z
N MET A 1 28.71 10.78 3.20
CA MET A 1 27.54 10.27 2.46
C MET A 1 28.01 9.78 1.10
N ARG A 2 27.58 8.59 0.67
CA ARG A 2 27.81 8.14 -0.71
C ARG A 2 26.62 8.64 -1.53
N LEU A 3 26.83 9.62 -2.40
CA LEU A 3 25.79 10.18 -3.27
C LEU A 3 26.28 10.19 -4.72
N THR A 4 25.65 9.37 -5.54
CA THR A 4 25.84 9.30 -6.98
C THR A 4 24.63 9.86 -7.71
N ILE A 5 24.88 10.56 -8.81
CA ILE A 5 23.85 11.11 -9.68
C ILE A 5 24.22 10.70 -11.09
N GLU A 6 23.28 10.13 -11.83
CA GLU A 6 23.48 9.74 -13.23
C GLU A 6 22.27 10.07 -14.09
N ALA A 7 22.51 10.27 -15.39
CA ALA A 7 21.47 10.41 -16.39
C ALA A 7 21.22 9.06 -17.06
N LEU A 8 19.96 8.63 -17.12
CA LEU A 8 19.58 7.43 -17.84
C LEU A 8 19.31 7.74 -19.31
N PRO A 9 19.76 6.86 -20.23
CA PRO A 9 19.37 6.95 -21.63
C PRO A 9 17.94 6.46 -21.84
N GLY A 10 17.25 7.01 -22.83
CA GLY A 10 15.96 6.51 -23.33
C GLY A 10 14.76 7.37 -22.96
N SER A 11 13.60 6.94 -23.46
CA SER A 11 12.33 7.64 -23.26
C SER A 11 11.71 7.33 -21.89
N PRO A 12 11.04 8.32 -21.28
CA PRO A 12 10.26 8.12 -20.06
C PRO A 12 9.13 7.11 -20.30
N VAL A 13 8.66 6.46 -19.22
CA VAL A 13 7.65 5.41 -19.24
C VAL A 13 6.39 5.82 -19.99
N HIS A 14 5.93 7.06 -19.81
CA HIS A 14 4.70 7.54 -20.46
C HIS A 14 4.82 7.67 -21.99
N GLU A 15 6.03 7.82 -22.53
CA GLU A 15 6.29 7.84 -23.98
C GLU A 15 6.49 6.44 -24.58
N ARG A 16 6.69 5.42 -23.73
CA ARG A 16 6.80 4.04 -24.21
C ARG A 16 5.44 3.57 -24.71
N ARG A 17 5.48 2.71 -25.73
CA ARG A 17 4.29 2.15 -26.35
C ARG A 17 3.39 1.39 -25.37
N ASN A 18 3.97 0.58 -24.49
CA ASN A 18 3.21 -0.25 -23.56
C ASN A 18 3.51 0.11 -22.10
N GLU A 19 2.46 0.11 -21.29
CA GLU A 19 2.57 0.28 -19.84
C GLU A 19 1.48 -0.54 -19.14
N TYR A 20 1.87 -1.19 -18.04
CA TYR A 20 0.97 -1.98 -17.20
C TYR A 20 1.02 -1.43 -15.79
N VAL A 21 -0.15 -1.23 -15.19
CA VAL A 21 -0.29 -0.70 -13.82
C VAL A 21 -1.42 -1.44 -13.11
N GLU A 22 -1.18 -1.85 -11.88
CA GLU A 22 -2.19 -2.50 -11.03
C GLU A 22 -2.32 -1.76 -9.71
N CYS A 23 -3.54 -1.62 -9.18
CA CYS A 23 -3.78 -1.13 -7.83
C CYS A 23 -4.81 -2.01 -7.13
N LYS A 24 -4.44 -2.47 -5.93
CA LYS A 24 -5.27 -3.27 -5.05
C LYS A 24 -5.87 -2.35 -3.99
N GLY A 25 -7.18 -2.14 -4.06
CA GLY A 25 -7.93 -1.24 -3.19
C GLY A 25 -8.06 -1.75 -1.75
N ILE A 26 -8.70 -0.94 -0.90
CA ILE A 26 -8.66 -1.11 0.56
C ILE A 26 -9.28 -2.43 1.06
N GLY A 27 -10.22 -3.01 0.33
CA GLY A 27 -10.83 -4.30 0.66
C GLY A 27 -10.17 -5.50 -0.01
N HIS A 28 -9.13 -5.32 -0.82
CA HIS A 28 -8.40 -6.45 -1.41
C HIS A 28 -7.61 -7.19 -0.31
N PRO A 29 -7.59 -8.54 -0.27
CA PRO A 29 -6.96 -9.30 0.82
C PRO A 29 -5.52 -8.89 1.14
N ASP A 30 -4.67 -8.70 0.13
CA ASP A 30 -3.28 -8.24 0.33
C ASP A 30 -3.20 -6.83 0.96
N THR A 31 -4.04 -5.91 0.49
CA THR A 31 -4.08 -4.53 1.02
C THR A 31 -4.65 -4.51 2.43
N ILE A 32 -5.62 -5.38 2.76
CA ILE A 32 -6.10 -5.57 4.13
C ILE A 32 -4.94 -6.02 5.02
N CYS A 33 -4.15 -7.01 4.59
CA CYS A 33 -2.98 -7.45 5.33
C CYS A 33 -2.01 -6.32 5.62
N ASP A 34 -1.58 -5.61 4.57
CA ASP A 34 -0.66 -4.46 4.68
C ASP A 34 -1.22 -3.39 5.64
N ALA A 35 -2.50 -3.06 5.48
CA ALA A 35 -3.14 -2.02 6.27
C ALA A 35 -3.31 -2.40 7.75
N LEU A 36 -3.68 -3.64 8.05
CA LEU A 36 -3.81 -4.13 9.42
C LEU A 36 -2.45 -4.16 10.14
N VAL A 37 -1.39 -4.68 9.50
CA VAL A 37 -0.07 -4.71 10.14
C VAL A 37 0.50 -3.32 10.35
N GLU A 38 0.22 -2.37 9.45
CA GLU A 38 0.64 -0.99 9.64
C GLU A 38 -0.13 -0.27 10.75
N ALA A 39 -1.43 -0.50 10.85
CA ALA A 39 -2.24 0.00 11.96
C ALA A 39 -1.72 -0.53 13.31
N VAL A 40 -1.39 -1.83 13.37
CA VAL A 40 -0.76 -2.46 14.54
C VAL A 40 0.62 -1.85 14.82
N SER A 41 1.48 -1.68 13.81
CA SER A 41 2.80 -1.07 13.97
C SER A 41 2.71 0.32 14.60
N THR A 42 1.80 1.16 14.09
CA THR A 42 1.55 2.50 14.63
C THR A 42 1.04 2.45 16.07
N ALA A 43 0.07 1.57 16.36
CA ALA A 43 -0.50 1.43 17.70
C ALA A 43 0.53 0.92 18.72
N LEU A 44 1.37 -0.05 18.35
CA LEU A 44 2.46 -0.55 19.17
C LEU A 44 3.51 0.53 19.43
N ALA A 45 3.91 1.28 18.40
CA ALA A 45 4.84 2.41 18.56
C ALA A 45 4.31 3.44 19.58
N GLN A 46 3.03 3.80 19.46
CA GLN A 46 2.38 4.72 20.40
C GLN A 46 2.28 4.14 21.81
N MET A 47 1.92 2.86 21.94
CA MET A 47 1.86 2.17 23.24
C MET A 47 3.22 2.15 23.91
N TYR A 48 4.28 1.71 23.22
CA TYR A 48 5.63 1.70 23.78
C TYR A 48 6.08 3.10 24.18
N ASN A 49 5.83 4.12 23.34
CA ASN A 49 6.19 5.48 23.70
C ASN A 49 5.45 5.99 24.95
N ARG A 50 4.16 5.66 25.11
CA ARG A 50 3.40 6.00 26.33
C ARG A 50 3.90 5.27 27.57
N GLU A 51 4.18 3.98 27.45
CA GLU A 51 4.56 3.14 28.58
C GLU A 51 6.03 3.30 28.98
N LEU A 52 6.93 3.46 28.00
CA LEU A 52 8.39 3.39 28.16
C LEU A 52 9.11 4.71 27.85
N GLY A 53 8.44 5.69 27.25
CA GLY A 53 9.09 6.91 26.74
C GLY A 53 9.97 6.70 25.51
N THR A 54 9.96 5.50 24.94
CA THR A 54 10.69 5.11 23.72
C THR A 54 9.97 3.95 23.04
N ILE A 55 10.30 3.68 21.77
CA ILE A 55 9.71 2.56 21.02
C ILE A 55 10.60 1.33 21.19
N ALA A 56 10.04 0.27 21.75
CA ALA A 56 10.72 -1.01 21.87
C ALA A 56 10.79 -1.77 20.53
N HIS A 57 11.62 -2.80 20.48
CA HIS A 57 11.72 -3.67 19.31
C HIS A 57 10.41 -4.43 19.05
N PHE A 58 9.93 -4.35 17.82
CA PHE A 58 8.88 -5.20 17.27
C PHE A 58 9.05 -5.24 15.75
N ASN A 59 8.54 -6.29 15.10
CA ASN A 59 8.30 -6.36 13.67
C ASN A 59 7.07 -7.25 13.49
N VAL A 60 6.04 -6.72 12.84
CA VAL A 60 4.76 -7.42 12.63
C VAL A 60 4.42 -7.53 11.15
N ASP A 61 5.43 -7.43 10.29
CA ASP A 61 5.34 -7.46 8.82
C ASP A 61 5.22 -8.87 8.23
N LYS A 62 4.97 -9.89 9.07
CA LYS A 62 4.75 -11.28 8.65
C LYS A 62 3.32 -11.66 9.04
N ALA A 63 2.38 -11.34 8.16
CA ALA A 63 0.99 -11.70 8.35
C ALA A 63 0.37 -12.35 7.12
N LEU A 64 -0.61 -13.22 7.37
CA LEU A 64 -1.41 -13.93 6.38
C LEU A 64 -2.88 -13.78 6.76
N LEU A 65 -3.69 -13.29 5.83
CA LEU A 65 -5.14 -13.33 5.89
C LEU A 65 -5.59 -14.58 5.11
N ALA A 66 -5.90 -15.65 5.83
CA ALA A 66 -6.47 -16.85 5.24
C ALA A 66 -7.97 -16.62 4.96
N ALA A 67 -8.38 -16.99 3.74
CA ALA A 67 -9.76 -16.85 3.30
C ALA A 67 -10.73 -17.65 4.19
N GLY A 68 -11.93 -17.12 4.36
CA GLY A 68 -13.04 -17.82 5.01
C GLY A 68 -13.75 -18.79 4.06
N GLN A 69 -15.02 -19.08 4.36
CA GLN A 69 -15.95 -19.75 3.46
C GLN A 69 -17.34 -19.14 3.61
N SER A 70 -18.05 -18.96 2.51
CA SER A 70 -19.40 -18.45 2.51
C SER A 70 -20.26 -19.12 1.44
N VAL A 71 -21.57 -19.02 1.59
CA VAL A 71 -22.54 -19.34 0.54
C VAL A 71 -23.31 -18.07 0.25
N LYS A 72 -23.53 -17.77 -1.03
CA LYS A 72 -24.16 -16.54 -1.49
C LYS A 72 -25.23 -16.84 -2.51
N GLY A 73 -26.33 -16.10 -2.44
CA GLY A 73 -27.43 -16.13 -3.39
C GLY A 73 -27.96 -14.72 -3.61
N PHE A 74 -29.14 -14.63 -4.23
CA PHE A 74 -29.84 -13.35 -4.35
C PHE A 74 -30.61 -13.05 -3.07
N LEU A 75 -30.37 -11.88 -2.47
CA LEU A 75 -30.94 -11.46 -1.18
C LEU A 75 -30.57 -12.37 0.01
N GLU A 76 -29.62 -13.28 -0.17
CA GLU A 76 -29.23 -14.24 0.84
C GLU A 76 -27.73 -14.49 0.83
N GLY A 77 -27.22 -14.88 1.99
CA GLY A 77 -25.91 -15.49 2.12
C GLY A 77 -25.58 -15.76 3.57
N GLU A 78 -24.61 -16.63 3.76
CA GLU A 78 -24.23 -17.13 5.07
C GLU A 78 -22.72 -17.34 5.11
N LEU A 79 -22.08 -16.79 6.14
CA LEU A 79 -20.69 -17.07 6.43
C LEU A 79 -20.58 -18.46 7.10
N LYS A 80 -19.93 -19.39 6.42
CA LYS A 80 -19.71 -20.77 6.91
C LYS A 80 -18.46 -20.88 7.76
N GLN A 81 -17.41 -20.17 7.38
CA GLN A 81 -16.15 -20.10 8.12
C GLN A 81 -15.62 -18.66 8.08
N PRO A 82 -15.19 -18.10 9.23
CA PRO A 82 -14.62 -16.77 9.26
C PRO A 82 -13.23 -16.75 8.62
N MET A 83 -12.85 -15.57 8.15
CA MET A 83 -11.47 -15.29 7.78
C MET A 83 -10.56 -15.43 9.00
N ARG A 84 -9.29 -15.83 8.80
CA ARG A 84 -8.30 -15.92 9.88
C ARG A 84 -7.09 -15.05 9.57
N PHE A 85 -6.79 -14.11 10.46
CA PHE A 85 -5.63 -13.23 10.33
C PHE A 85 -4.50 -13.71 11.25
N PHE A 86 -3.51 -14.35 10.66
CA PHE A 86 -2.31 -14.80 11.37
C PHE A 86 -1.31 -13.66 11.43
N LEU A 87 -1.02 -13.17 12.64
CA LEU A 87 -0.09 -12.06 12.87
C LEU A 87 1.17 -12.56 13.56
N GLY A 88 2.29 -12.65 12.85
CA GLY A 88 3.52 -13.27 13.34
C GLY A 88 4.71 -12.32 13.49
N ASP A 89 5.85 -12.94 13.79
CA ASP A 89 7.17 -12.36 13.99
C ASP A 89 7.44 -11.86 15.43
N ARG A 90 7.77 -10.59 15.67
CA ARG A 90 8.35 -10.15 16.96
C ARG A 90 7.63 -8.99 17.64
N ALA A 91 7.53 -9.06 18.97
CA ALA A 91 7.12 -7.95 19.82
C ALA A 91 7.82 -8.00 21.20
N THR A 92 7.83 -6.87 21.92
CA THR A 92 8.36 -6.79 23.28
C THR A 92 7.21 -6.82 24.28
N PHE A 93 7.01 -7.97 24.94
CA PHE A 93 5.89 -8.18 25.88
C PHE A 93 6.17 -7.66 27.29
N ALA A 94 7.43 -7.42 27.65
CA ALA A 94 7.81 -6.92 28.96
C ALA A 94 9.18 -6.23 28.92
N VAL A 95 9.39 -5.27 29.82
CA VAL A 95 10.68 -4.63 30.09
C VAL A 95 10.92 -4.65 31.61
N GLY A 96 11.97 -5.35 32.05
CA GLY A 96 12.18 -5.64 33.46
C GLY A 96 11.00 -6.42 34.05
N ALA A 97 10.40 -5.91 35.13
CA ALA A 97 9.21 -6.51 35.76
C ALA A 97 7.88 -5.99 35.18
N ARG A 98 7.90 -5.02 34.25
CA ARG A 98 6.70 -4.41 33.69
C ARG A 98 6.22 -5.21 32.47
N ALA A 99 5.04 -5.81 32.57
CA ALA A 99 4.33 -6.38 31.42
C ALA A 99 3.69 -5.27 30.56
N LEU A 100 3.62 -5.48 29.24
CA LEU A 100 3.08 -4.53 28.28
C LEU A 100 1.86 -5.14 27.57
N PRO A 101 0.79 -4.35 27.35
CA PRO A 101 -0.49 -4.82 26.80
C PRO A 101 -0.42 -4.98 25.27
N VAL A 102 0.48 -5.85 24.78
CA VAL A 102 0.76 -6.00 23.34
C VAL A 102 -0.45 -6.55 22.59
N LEU A 103 -1.08 -7.62 23.10
CA LEU A 103 -2.19 -8.27 22.41
C LEU A 103 -3.44 -7.41 22.42
N GLU A 104 -3.72 -6.74 23.53
CA GLU A 104 -4.84 -5.79 23.64
C GLU A 104 -4.66 -4.62 22.66
N THR A 105 -3.44 -4.09 22.53
CA THR A 105 -3.11 -3.03 21.56
C THR A 105 -3.31 -3.50 20.12
N VAL A 106 -2.94 -4.75 19.81
CA VAL A 106 -3.13 -5.36 18.48
C VAL A 106 -4.63 -5.48 18.16
N GLU A 107 -5.42 -6.04 19.07
CA GLU A 107 -6.86 -6.25 18.90
C GLU A 107 -7.62 -4.93 18.71
N GLU A 108 -7.27 -3.91 19.50
CA GLU A 108 -7.86 -2.57 19.39
C GLU A 108 -7.53 -1.93 18.03
N ALA A 109 -6.26 -1.98 17.60
CA ALA A 109 -5.82 -1.40 16.33
C ALA A 109 -6.52 -2.04 15.13
N ILE A 110 -6.63 -3.38 15.12
CA ILE A 110 -7.34 -4.13 14.07
C ILE A 110 -8.82 -3.77 14.08
N SER A 111 -9.47 -3.77 15.25
CA SER A 111 -10.90 -3.46 15.38
C SER A 111 -11.23 -2.04 14.90
N LEU A 112 -10.40 -1.05 15.24
CA LEU A 112 -10.54 0.33 14.78
C LEU A 112 -10.40 0.45 13.26
N TRP A 113 -9.41 -0.22 12.68
CA TRP A 113 -9.21 -0.19 11.23
C TRP A 113 -10.38 -0.84 10.49
N LEU A 114 -10.82 -2.04 10.93
CA LEU A 114 -11.96 -2.74 10.35
C LEU A 114 -13.23 -1.89 10.42
N GLY A 115 -13.54 -1.31 11.59
CA GLY A 115 -14.73 -0.47 11.75
C GLY A 115 -14.75 0.76 10.84
N ARG A 116 -13.58 1.25 10.42
CA ARG A 116 -13.45 2.41 9.52
C ARG A 116 -13.49 2.03 8.04
N HIS A 117 -12.89 0.89 7.67
CA HIS A 117 -12.61 0.56 6.26
C HIS A 117 -13.41 -0.63 5.73
N LEU A 118 -13.82 -1.57 6.60
CA LEU A 118 -14.62 -2.74 6.28
C LEU A 118 -15.78 -2.88 7.28
N PRO A 119 -16.82 -2.04 7.18
CA PRO A 119 -17.86 -1.93 8.22
C PRO A 119 -18.70 -3.21 8.42
N ARG A 120 -18.66 -4.15 7.47
CA ARG A 120 -19.32 -5.46 7.57
C ARG A 120 -18.42 -6.57 8.13
N VAL A 121 -17.16 -6.27 8.48
CA VAL A 121 -16.21 -7.21 9.07
C VAL A 121 -15.94 -6.81 10.51
N ARG A 122 -16.23 -7.71 11.45
CA ARG A 122 -15.93 -7.53 12.88
C ARG A 122 -14.94 -8.58 13.36
N LEU A 123 -14.01 -8.13 14.19
CA LEU A 123 -13.09 -9.01 14.90
C LEU A 123 -13.85 -9.95 15.84
N GLY A 124 -13.49 -11.23 15.85
CA GLY A 124 -14.18 -12.30 16.59
C GLY A 124 -15.45 -12.82 15.92
N GLN A 125 -15.89 -12.22 14.79
CA GLN A 125 -17.02 -12.69 14.00
C GLN A 125 -16.57 -13.06 12.59
N GLN A 126 -16.60 -12.13 11.64
CA GLN A 126 -16.20 -12.38 10.26
C GLN A 126 -14.69 -12.57 10.12
N LEU A 127 -13.90 -12.00 11.04
CA LEU A 127 -12.44 -12.14 11.09
C LEU A 127 -12.01 -12.61 12.48
N VAL A 128 -11.21 -13.68 12.56
CA VAL A 128 -10.59 -14.16 13.80
C VAL A 128 -9.10 -13.83 13.76
N LEU A 129 -8.58 -13.21 14.83
CA LEU A 129 -7.15 -12.96 15.00
C LEU A 129 -6.45 -14.20 15.57
N GLU A 130 -5.33 -14.56 14.95
CA GLU A 130 -4.45 -15.65 15.36
C GLU A 130 -3.05 -15.06 15.62
N PRO A 131 -2.76 -14.57 16.84
CA PRO A 131 -1.48 -13.96 17.14
C PRO A 131 -0.40 -15.03 17.32
N VAL A 132 0.65 -14.96 16.52
CA VAL A 132 1.83 -15.84 16.54
C VAL A 132 3.10 -15.01 16.80
N LEU A 133 2.98 -14.00 17.67
CA LEU A 133 4.06 -13.09 18.05
C LEU A 133 4.98 -13.71 19.11
N ALA A 134 6.28 -13.52 18.96
CA ALA A 134 7.30 -13.98 19.91
C ALA A 134 8.23 -12.84 20.36
N PRO A 135 8.94 -12.98 21.50
CA PRO A 135 9.98 -12.02 21.88
C PRO A 135 11.09 -11.90 20.83
N GLY A 136 11.60 -10.68 20.61
CA GLY A 136 12.76 -10.41 19.74
C GLY A 136 14.07 -11.05 20.24
N SER A 137 15.00 -11.32 19.32
CA SER A 137 16.34 -11.83 19.68
C SER A 137 17.15 -10.77 20.44
N ALA A 138 18.03 -11.21 21.36
CA ALA A 138 18.81 -10.29 22.19
C ALA A 138 19.68 -9.28 21.40
N PRO A 139 20.41 -9.67 20.32
CA PRO A 139 21.24 -8.72 19.56
C PRO A 139 20.43 -7.65 18.80
N LEU A 140 19.23 -7.99 18.32
CA LEU A 140 18.37 -7.02 17.64
C LEU A 140 17.70 -6.08 18.63
N ARG A 141 17.38 -6.53 19.85
CA ARG A 141 16.86 -5.66 20.91
C ARG A 141 17.85 -4.57 21.32
N SER A 142 19.15 -4.88 21.39
CA SER A 142 20.16 -3.89 21.80
C SER A 142 20.30 -2.70 20.85
N ILE A 143 19.88 -2.83 19.58
CA ILE A 143 19.84 -1.70 18.62
C ILE A 143 18.82 -0.64 19.08
N TYR A 144 17.75 -1.06 19.76
CA TYR A 144 16.69 -0.19 20.27
C TYR A 144 16.94 0.31 21.70
N GLU A 145 17.97 -0.21 22.37
CA GLU A 145 18.38 0.18 23.72
C GLU A 145 19.56 1.18 23.71
N ALA A 146 20.28 1.29 22.59
CA ALA A 146 21.46 2.13 22.50
C ALA A 146 21.12 3.64 22.43
N ALA A 147 21.73 4.44 23.30
CA ALA A 147 21.62 5.91 23.32
C ALA A 147 22.37 6.62 22.16
N GLN A 148 22.88 5.87 21.18
CA GLN A 148 23.61 6.38 20.02
C GLN A 148 22.71 6.44 18.77
N ALA A 149 23.23 7.01 17.68
CA ALA A 149 22.54 7.07 16.40
C ALA A 149 21.98 5.70 16.00
N THR A 150 20.68 5.65 15.67
CA THR A 150 19.98 4.42 15.33
C THR A 150 20.70 3.68 14.19
N ALA A 151 21.18 2.49 14.49
CA ALA A 151 21.83 1.62 13.50
C ALA A 151 20.76 0.86 12.71
N SER A 152 21.03 0.59 11.43
CA SER A 152 20.15 -0.25 10.62
C SER A 152 20.08 -1.66 11.19
N ASN A 153 18.88 -2.20 11.29
CA ASN A 153 18.65 -3.59 11.68
C ASN A 153 18.92 -4.59 10.54
N ASP A 154 19.10 -4.11 9.30
CA ASP A 154 19.26 -4.94 8.11
C ASP A 154 20.14 -4.27 7.03
N THR A 155 20.56 -5.03 6.02
CA THR A 155 21.16 -4.53 4.78
C THR A 155 20.09 -4.54 3.69
N SER A 156 19.40 -3.41 3.53
CA SER A 156 18.31 -3.28 2.57
C SER A 156 18.49 -2.06 1.67
N GLY A 157 17.80 -2.09 0.53
CA GLY A 157 17.64 -0.96 -0.37
C GLY A 157 16.18 -0.78 -0.77
N ALA A 158 15.81 0.46 -1.07
CA ALA A 158 14.50 0.80 -1.58
C ALA A 158 14.61 1.83 -2.70
N VAL A 159 13.57 1.90 -3.54
CA VAL A 159 13.50 2.80 -4.68
C VAL A 159 12.17 3.53 -4.69
N GLY A 160 12.21 4.82 -5.01
CA GLY A 160 11.04 5.66 -5.26
C GLY A 160 11.22 6.41 -6.57
N PHE A 161 10.13 6.94 -7.12
CA PHE A 161 10.18 7.65 -8.40
C PHE A 161 9.17 8.79 -8.49
N ALA A 162 9.44 9.71 -9.42
CA ALA A 162 8.53 10.78 -9.81
C ALA A 162 8.81 11.25 -11.25
N PRO A 163 7.82 11.83 -11.97
CA PRO A 163 6.41 11.88 -11.60
C PRO A 163 5.71 10.55 -11.87
N ARG A 164 4.46 10.45 -11.41
CA ARG A 164 3.55 9.39 -11.90
C ARG A 164 3.20 9.65 -13.36
N THR A 165 3.07 8.59 -14.15
CA THR A 165 2.55 8.68 -15.53
C THR A 165 1.05 8.97 -15.52
N PRO A 166 0.47 9.40 -16.65
CA PRO A 166 -0.98 9.49 -16.81
C PRO A 166 -1.72 8.17 -16.50
N THR A 167 -1.15 7.00 -16.85
CA THR A 167 -1.74 5.69 -16.57
C THR A 167 -1.70 5.38 -15.06
N GLU A 168 -0.59 5.68 -14.41
CA GLU A 168 -0.40 5.48 -12.96
C GLU A 168 -1.40 6.33 -12.16
N GLU A 169 -1.58 7.60 -12.53
CA GLU A 169 -2.59 8.48 -11.92
C GLU A 169 -4.02 8.01 -12.22
N LEU A 170 -4.32 7.57 -13.44
CA LEU A 170 -5.65 7.06 -13.81
C LEU A 170 -6.06 5.86 -12.96
N VAL A 171 -5.17 4.88 -12.78
CA VAL A 171 -5.43 3.70 -11.95
C VAL A 171 -5.68 4.11 -10.50
N LEU A 172 -4.81 4.95 -9.94
CA LEU A 172 -4.93 5.40 -8.56
C LEU A 172 -6.21 6.21 -8.32
N ALA A 173 -6.55 7.12 -9.24
CA ALA A 173 -7.78 7.91 -9.19
C ALA A 173 -9.02 7.01 -9.26
N THR A 174 -9.02 6.02 -10.15
CA THR A 174 -10.14 5.07 -10.29
C THR A 174 -10.35 4.26 -9.02
N THR A 175 -9.29 3.67 -8.46
CA THR A 175 -9.40 2.89 -7.21
C THR A 175 -9.88 3.76 -6.05
N ARG A 176 -9.40 5.00 -5.94
CA ARG A 176 -9.83 5.96 -4.90
C ARG A 176 -11.28 6.37 -5.05
N TYR A 177 -11.72 6.66 -6.27
CA TYR A 177 -13.11 7.04 -6.55
C TYR A 177 -14.07 5.92 -6.17
N LEU A 178 -13.83 4.68 -6.62
CA LEU A 178 -14.70 3.52 -6.34
C LEU A 178 -14.77 3.14 -4.85
N ASN A 179 -13.79 3.56 -4.05
CA ASN A 179 -13.77 3.40 -2.59
C ASN A 179 -14.03 4.72 -1.83
N SER A 180 -14.38 5.80 -2.52
CA SER A 180 -14.71 7.07 -1.88
C SER A 180 -16.05 7.00 -1.16
N ARG A 181 -16.20 7.84 -0.12
CA ARG A 181 -17.47 7.95 0.61
C ARG A 181 -18.63 8.34 -0.30
N ASP A 182 -18.41 9.26 -1.22
CA ASP A 182 -19.43 9.76 -2.14
C ASP A 182 -19.88 8.67 -3.10
N PHE A 183 -18.94 7.91 -3.68
CA PHE A 183 -19.28 6.77 -4.53
C PHE A 183 -20.02 5.69 -3.75
N LYS A 184 -19.56 5.33 -2.54
CA LYS A 184 -20.23 4.33 -1.70
C LYS A 184 -21.60 4.80 -1.20
N ALA A 185 -21.85 6.09 -1.08
CA ALA A 185 -23.17 6.63 -0.78
C ALA A 185 -24.13 6.52 -1.98
N LEU A 186 -23.63 6.71 -3.20
CA LEU A 186 -24.40 6.55 -4.43
C LEU A 186 -24.63 5.07 -4.83
N PHE A 187 -23.65 4.22 -4.53
CA PHE A 187 -23.65 2.78 -4.80
C PHE A 187 -23.42 1.98 -3.50
N PRO A 188 -24.37 2.02 -2.56
CA PRO A 188 -24.25 1.36 -1.24
C PRO A 188 -24.26 -0.17 -1.32
N ASP A 189 -24.64 -0.70 -2.47
CA ASP A 189 -24.64 -2.11 -2.85
C ASP A 189 -23.26 -2.62 -3.29
N THR A 190 -22.20 -1.80 -3.26
CA THR A 190 -20.85 -2.19 -3.69
C THR A 190 -19.88 -2.42 -2.51
N GLY A 191 -19.07 -3.47 -2.61
CA GLY A 191 -18.03 -3.81 -1.64
C GLY A 191 -16.74 -3.01 -1.80
N GLN A 192 -15.83 -3.15 -0.83
CA GLN A 192 -14.58 -2.39 -0.74
C GLN A 192 -13.39 -3.04 -1.49
N ASP A 193 -13.50 -4.32 -1.85
CA ASP A 193 -12.50 -5.03 -2.65
C ASP A 193 -12.57 -4.60 -4.11
N VAL A 194 -11.84 -3.52 -4.39
CA VAL A 194 -11.68 -2.96 -5.73
C VAL A 194 -10.27 -3.27 -6.20
N LYS A 195 -10.10 -4.01 -7.28
CA LYS A 195 -8.82 -4.17 -7.98
C LYS A 195 -8.92 -3.52 -9.35
N VAL A 196 -7.96 -2.65 -9.67
CA VAL A 196 -7.88 -1.97 -10.97
C VAL A 196 -6.60 -2.38 -11.66
N PHE A 197 -6.71 -2.82 -12.92
CA PHE A 197 -5.58 -3.17 -13.77
C PHE A 197 -5.70 -2.41 -15.09
N ALA A 198 -4.64 -1.70 -15.47
CA ALA A 198 -4.57 -0.96 -16.72
C ALA A 198 -3.55 -1.58 -17.67
N VAL A 199 -3.96 -1.71 -18.93
CA VAL A 199 -3.09 -1.97 -20.07
C VAL A 199 -3.14 -0.75 -20.96
N ARG A 200 -2.06 0.02 -21.03
CA ARG A 200 -1.93 1.10 -22.02
C ARG A 200 -1.15 0.61 -23.23
N THR A 201 -1.71 0.84 -24.42
CA THR A 201 -1.01 0.78 -25.70
C THR A 201 -1.13 2.13 -26.39
N ASP A 202 -0.01 2.82 -26.58
CA ASP A 202 0.05 4.17 -27.12
C ASP A 202 -0.84 5.12 -26.27
N ASP A 203 -1.94 5.66 -26.82
CA ASP A 203 -2.88 6.56 -26.14
C ASP A 203 -4.16 5.87 -25.62
N LYS A 204 -4.36 4.58 -25.95
CA LYS A 204 -5.50 3.78 -25.51
C LYS A 204 -5.18 3.04 -24.21
N VAL A 205 -6.08 3.12 -23.23
CA VAL A 205 -6.01 2.37 -21.97
C VAL A 205 -7.22 1.45 -21.85
N GLU A 206 -6.96 0.16 -21.71
CA GLU A 206 -7.94 -0.83 -21.27
C GLU A 206 -7.86 -0.97 -19.76
N LEU A 207 -8.92 -0.56 -19.06
CA LEU A 207 -8.98 -0.53 -17.61
C LEU A 207 -9.97 -1.61 -17.13
N THR A 208 -9.41 -2.67 -16.56
CA THR A 208 -10.16 -3.78 -15.97
C THR A 208 -10.33 -3.56 -14.47
N ILE A 209 -11.57 -3.60 -14.00
CA ILE A 209 -11.95 -3.40 -12.60
C ILE A 209 -12.61 -4.69 -12.10
N ALA A 210 -12.21 -5.16 -10.92
CA ALA A 210 -12.95 -6.15 -10.15
C ALA A 210 -13.49 -5.46 -8.89
N MET A 211 -14.82 -5.46 -8.71
CA MET A 211 -15.49 -4.90 -7.54
C MET A 211 -16.77 -5.70 -7.25
N PRO A 212 -16.93 -6.26 -6.04
CA PRO A 212 -18.10 -7.07 -5.75
C PRO A 212 -19.33 -6.20 -5.45
N PHE A 213 -20.51 -6.81 -5.63
CA PHE A 213 -21.76 -6.31 -5.07
C PHE A 213 -22.14 -7.10 -3.82
N PHE A 214 -22.86 -6.47 -2.90
CA PHE A 214 -23.38 -7.16 -1.72
C PHE A 214 -24.55 -8.06 -2.10
N CYS A 215 -24.49 -9.35 -1.73
CA CYS A 215 -25.54 -10.32 -2.10
C CYS A 215 -26.91 -9.97 -1.52
N ASP A 216 -26.95 -9.34 -0.34
CA ASP A 216 -28.19 -8.88 0.32
C ASP A 216 -28.87 -7.68 -0.38
N ALA A 217 -28.19 -7.04 -1.33
CA ALA A 217 -28.70 -5.92 -2.11
C ALA A 217 -29.10 -6.30 -3.54
N ILE A 218 -28.84 -7.53 -3.98
CA ILE A 218 -29.06 -7.98 -5.36
C ILE A 218 -30.12 -9.08 -5.39
N ASP A 219 -31.25 -8.81 -6.04
CA ASP A 219 -32.40 -9.73 -6.10
C ASP A 219 -32.41 -10.70 -7.29
N SER A 220 -31.56 -10.45 -8.29
CA SER A 220 -31.55 -11.21 -9.52
C SER A 220 -30.30 -10.91 -10.34
N GLU A 221 -29.99 -11.80 -11.28
CA GLU A 221 -28.95 -11.58 -12.27
C GLU A 221 -29.22 -10.31 -13.10
N ALA A 222 -30.49 -10.03 -13.43
CA ALA A 222 -30.88 -8.82 -14.16
C ALA A 222 -30.56 -7.54 -13.37
N THR A 223 -30.85 -7.52 -12.07
CA THR A 223 -30.50 -6.40 -11.20
C THR A 223 -28.99 -6.22 -11.09
N TYR A 224 -28.23 -7.30 -10.93
CA TYR A 224 -26.76 -7.23 -10.90
C TYR A 224 -26.18 -6.54 -12.14
N PHE A 225 -26.57 -6.99 -13.34
CA PHE A 225 -26.05 -6.40 -14.57
C PHE A 225 -26.52 -4.96 -14.79
N ARG A 226 -27.75 -4.63 -14.38
CA ARG A 226 -28.22 -3.23 -14.40
C ARG A 226 -27.34 -2.34 -13.51
N ARG A 227 -27.05 -2.78 -12.27
CA ARG A 227 -26.19 -2.04 -11.34
C ARG A 227 -24.76 -1.93 -11.85
N LYS A 228 -24.23 -2.99 -12.46
CA LYS A 228 -22.94 -3.00 -13.15
C LYS A 228 -22.87 -1.93 -14.26
N ASP A 229 -23.92 -1.82 -15.08
CA ASP A 229 -24.01 -0.81 -16.15
C ASP A 229 -24.10 0.63 -15.58
N GLU A 230 -24.85 0.83 -14.50
CA GLU A 230 -24.95 2.12 -13.80
C GLU A 230 -23.61 2.56 -13.19
N VAL A 231 -22.86 1.63 -12.59
CA VAL A 231 -21.49 1.88 -12.10
C VAL A 231 -20.56 2.26 -13.25
N LEU A 232 -20.59 1.51 -14.35
CA LEU A 232 -19.78 1.79 -15.54
C LEU A 232 -20.09 3.19 -16.11
N HIS A 233 -21.38 3.56 -16.17
CA HIS A 233 -21.79 4.88 -16.62
C HIS A 233 -21.26 6.00 -15.71
N ALA A 234 -21.42 5.87 -14.39
CA ALA A 234 -20.93 6.85 -13.43
C ALA A 234 -19.39 6.96 -13.48
N LEU A 235 -18.69 5.84 -13.65
CA LEU A 235 -17.24 5.85 -13.78
C LEU A 235 -16.78 6.51 -15.08
N HIS A 236 -17.46 6.22 -16.20
CA HIS A 236 -17.18 6.87 -17.47
C HIS A 236 -17.36 8.39 -17.37
N GLN A 237 -18.43 8.87 -16.72
CA GLN A 237 -18.64 10.30 -16.48
C GLN A 237 -17.55 10.93 -15.61
N HIS A 238 -17.12 10.23 -14.55
CA HIS A 238 -16.04 10.70 -13.68
C HIS A 238 -14.72 10.85 -14.45
N LEU A 239 -14.34 9.81 -15.22
CA LEU A 239 -13.06 9.74 -15.90
C LEU A 239 -12.97 10.58 -17.18
N ALA A 240 -14.10 10.85 -17.85
CA ALA A 240 -14.14 11.65 -19.08
C ALA A 240 -13.61 13.09 -18.88
N SER A 241 -13.60 13.58 -17.64
CA SER A 241 -13.11 14.93 -17.30
C SER A 241 -11.64 14.97 -16.86
N THR A 242 -11.00 13.81 -16.64
CA THR A 242 -9.74 13.73 -15.90
C THR A 242 -8.55 13.20 -16.69
N SER A 243 -8.75 12.66 -17.90
CA SER A 243 -7.68 12.03 -18.67
C SER A 243 -7.71 12.45 -20.15
N SER A 244 -6.53 12.63 -20.74
CA SER A 244 -6.34 12.78 -22.18
C SER A 244 -6.27 11.44 -22.92
N LEU A 245 -6.29 10.32 -22.20
CA LEU A 245 -6.20 8.97 -22.76
C LEU A 245 -7.57 8.49 -23.23
N THR A 246 -7.59 7.64 -24.25
CA THR A 246 -8.81 6.95 -24.69
C THR A 246 -9.03 5.73 -23.78
N ILE A 247 -10.07 5.76 -22.95
CA ILE A 247 -10.31 4.75 -21.92
C ILE A 247 -11.39 3.76 -22.35
N GLU A 248 -11.09 2.47 -22.29
CA GLU A 248 -12.04 1.36 -22.40
C GLU A 248 -12.22 0.71 -21.02
N LEU A 249 -13.45 0.67 -20.52
CA LEU A 249 -13.77 0.17 -19.18
C LEU A 249 -14.36 -1.24 -19.24
N THR A 250 -13.81 -2.14 -18.43
CA THR A 250 -14.41 -3.45 -18.15
C THR A 250 -14.57 -3.62 -16.64
N LEU A 251 -15.79 -3.91 -16.18
CA LEU A 251 -16.07 -4.26 -14.78
C LEU A 251 -16.34 -5.77 -14.70
N ASN A 252 -15.79 -6.45 -13.70
CA ASN A 252 -16.01 -7.86 -13.36
C ASN A 252 -16.01 -8.77 -14.61
N ALA A 253 -14.84 -8.90 -15.24
CA ALA A 253 -14.68 -9.59 -16.52
C ALA A 253 -15.00 -11.11 -16.47
N LEU A 254 -15.00 -11.72 -15.27
CA LEU A 254 -15.33 -13.13 -15.08
C LEU A 254 -16.85 -13.40 -15.09
N ASP A 255 -17.68 -12.36 -14.99
CA ASP A 255 -19.12 -12.54 -14.88
C ASP A 255 -19.71 -13.26 -16.11
N GLN A 256 -20.62 -14.19 -15.87
CA GLN A 256 -21.24 -14.98 -16.93
C GLN A 256 -22.76 -15.03 -16.78
N ARG A 257 -23.45 -14.55 -17.82
CA ARG A 257 -24.92 -14.60 -17.86
C ARG A 257 -25.46 -16.03 -17.92
N GLY A 258 -26.61 -16.26 -17.30
CA GLY A 258 -27.31 -17.56 -17.30
C GLY A 258 -26.74 -18.59 -16.32
N ARG A 259 -25.80 -18.19 -15.46
CA ARG A 259 -25.24 -19.04 -14.39
C ARG A 259 -25.79 -18.71 -13.00
N GLY A 260 -26.76 -17.81 -12.89
CA GLY A 260 -27.29 -17.39 -11.60
C GLY A 260 -26.21 -16.72 -10.74
N ALA A 261 -26.33 -16.82 -9.41
CA ALA A 261 -25.40 -16.19 -8.47
C ALA A 261 -23.94 -16.67 -8.63
N ASP A 262 -23.72 -17.94 -8.98
CA ASP A 262 -22.39 -18.54 -9.19
C ASP A 262 -21.62 -17.93 -10.37
N GLY A 263 -22.33 -17.22 -11.26
CA GLY A 263 -21.73 -16.52 -12.40
C GLY A 263 -21.35 -15.07 -12.10
N LEU A 264 -21.50 -14.58 -10.86
CA LEU A 264 -21.43 -13.15 -10.54
C LEU A 264 -20.49 -12.88 -9.37
N TYR A 265 -19.86 -11.71 -9.35
CA TYR A 265 -19.03 -11.29 -8.23
C TYR A 265 -19.87 -10.71 -7.08
N LEU A 266 -20.40 -11.59 -6.23
CA LEU A 266 -21.15 -11.24 -5.02
C LEU A 266 -20.32 -11.43 -3.75
N THR A 267 -20.57 -10.63 -2.71
CA THR A 267 -19.96 -10.77 -1.38
C THR A 267 -20.96 -10.52 -0.25
N LEU A 268 -20.70 -11.02 0.95
CA LEU A 268 -21.40 -10.67 2.19
C LEU A 268 -20.80 -9.43 2.85
N THR A 269 -19.47 -9.40 2.90
CA THR A 269 -18.66 -8.50 3.72
C THR A 269 -18.00 -7.40 2.91
N GLY A 270 -17.99 -7.52 1.58
CA GLY A 270 -17.41 -6.53 0.67
C GLY A 270 -15.95 -6.82 0.32
N THR A 271 -15.42 -7.97 0.75
CA THR A 271 -14.09 -8.46 0.40
C THR A 271 -14.13 -9.90 -0.09
N SER A 272 -13.32 -10.23 -1.09
CA SER A 272 -13.13 -11.62 -1.55
C SER A 272 -12.47 -12.52 -0.51
N ALA A 273 -11.86 -11.95 0.54
CA ALA A 273 -11.28 -12.72 1.63
C ALA A 273 -12.31 -13.60 2.35
N GLU A 274 -13.60 -13.28 2.27
CA GLU A 274 -14.64 -14.09 2.92
C GLU A 274 -14.73 -15.53 2.38
N ASP A 275 -14.32 -15.81 1.13
CA ASP A 275 -14.37 -17.17 0.56
C ASP A 275 -13.57 -17.48 -0.72
N ALA A 276 -12.81 -16.53 -1.27
CA ALA A 276 -12.10 -16.73 -2.54
C ALA A 276 -10.58 -16.57 -2.43
N ASP A 277 -10.12 -15.43 -1.91
CA ASP A 277 -8.70 -15.05 -1.98
C ASP A 277 -8.08 -14.85 -0.59
N SER A 278 -6.84 -15.32 -0.42
CA SER A 278 -6.04 -15.00 0.77
C SER A 278 -5.15 -13.78 0.52
N GLY A 279 -4.74 -13.10 1.59
CA GLY A 279 -3.88 -11.92 1.52
C GLY A 279 -2.58 -12.11 2.28
N GLN A 280 -1.49 -11.46 1.85
CA GLN A 280 -0.22 -11.50 2.56
C GLN A 280 0.50 -10.14 2.50
N VAL A 281 1.17 -9.79 3.60
CA VAL A 281 1.96 -8.55 3.69
C VAL A 281 2.98 -8.46 2.56
N GLY A 282 3.08 -7.30 1.92
CA GLY A 282 4.04 -7.01 0.86
C GLY A 282 3.72 -7.60 -0.51
N ARG A 283 2.53 -8.22 -0.67
CA ARG A 283 2.03 -8.75 -1.95
C ARG A 283 1.07 -7.78 -2.66
N GLY A 284 0.77 -6.65 -2.00
CA GLY A 284 -0.08 -5.59 -2.49
C GLY A 284 0.68 -4.49 -3.24
N ASN A 285 0.22 -3.27 -3.01
CA ASN A 285 0.80 -2.04 -3.55
C ASN A 285 2.18 -1.76 -2.95
N ARG A 286 2.92 -0.84 -3.58
CA ARG A 286 4.13 -0.25 -2.97
C ARG A 286 3.78 1.02 -2.20
N THR A 287 4.79 1.64 -1.58
CA THR A 287 4.62 2.89 -0.80
C THR A 287 4.04 4.06 -1.61
N TYR A 288 4.11 4.00 -2.94
CA TYR A 288 3.48 4.96 -3.85
C TYR A 288 2.02 4.61 -4.25
N GLY A 289 1.45 3.52 -3.73
CA GLY A 289 0.02 3.21 -3.78
C GLY A 289 -0.46 2.28 -4.91
N PHE A 290 0.46 1.74 -5.72
CA PHE A 290 0.14 0.81 -6.83
C PHE A 290 1.35 -0.07 -7.16
N ILE A 291 1.19 -0.95 -8.15
CA ILE A 291 2.22 -1.82 -8.73
C ILE A 291 2.52 -1.31 -10.14
N ALA A 292 3.77 -0.91 -10.36
CA ALA A 292 4.23 -0.26 -11.58
C ALA A 292 5.19 -1.19 -12.34
N PHE A 293 4.69 -1.94 -13.32
CA PHE A 293 5.49 -2.97 -13.99
C PHE A 293 6.57 -2.38 -14.91
N ALA A 294 6.47 -1.10 -15.27
CA ALA A 294 7.43 -0.40 -16.11
C ALA A 294 8.52 0.38 -15.33
N ARG A 295 8.47 0.35 -14.00
CA ARG A 295 9.39 1.07 -13.08
C ARG A 295 10.30 0.08 -12.35
N PRO A 296 11.45 0.53 -11.82
CA PRO A 296 12.20 -0.24 -10.83
C PRO A 296 11.34 -0.57 -9.60
N LEU A 297 11.42 -1.80 -9.12
CA LEU A 297 10.64 -2.27 -7.97
C LEU A 297 11.57 -2.67 -6.82
N GLY A 298 11.25 -2.19 -5.61
CA GLY A 298 11.86 -2.67 -4.37
C GLY A 298 11.23 -3.99 -3.91
N GLY A 299 12.03 -4.86 -3.31
CA GLY A 299 11.57 -6.14 -2.74
C GLY A 299 11.02 -6.03 -1.31
N GLU A 300 11.18 -4.87 -0.66
CA GLU A 300 10.79 -4.65 0.73
C GLU A 300 9.28 -4.47 0.89
N ALA A 301 8.72 -5.09 1.93
CA ALA A 301 7.39 -4.79 2.43
C ALA A 301 7.50 -3.71 3.52
N ALA A 302 7.08 -2.48 3.25
CA ALA A 302 7.14 -1.41 4.25
C ALA A 302 6.16 -1.56 5.43
N PRO A 303 4.89 -1.99 5.23
CA PRO A 303 3.90 -2.11 6.29
C PRO A 303 4.32 -3.05 7.44
N GLY A 304 4.00 -2.69 8.68
CA GLY A 304 4.19 -3.57 9.85
C GLY A 304 5.60 -3.59 10.44
N LYS A 305 6.60 -3.07 9.72
CA LYS A 305 7.97 -2.93 10.21
C LYS A 305 8.09 -1.81 11.24
N ASN A 306 9.11 -1.90 12.10
CA ASN A 306 9.40 -0.87 13.10
C ASN A 306 9.77 0.48 12.44
N PRO A 307 9.13 1.60 12.83
CA PRO A 307 9.37 2.91 12.22
C PRO A 307 10.67 3.59 12.68
N ILE A 308 11.39 3.09 13.69
CA ILE A 308 12.64 3.69 14.18
C ILE A 308 13.86 3.20 13.42
N ALA A 309 14.07 1.88 13.32
CA ALA A 309 15.34 1.33 12.84
C ALA A 309 15.21 0.51 11.54
N HIS A 310 13.99 0.18 11.11
CA HIS A 310 13.81 -0.70 9.96
C HIS A 310 13.82 0.07 8.63
N VAL A 311 14.96 0.00 7.95
CA VAL A 311 15.18 0.73 6.69
C VAL A 311 14.28 0.28 5.55
N GLY A 312 13.85 -0.99 5.50
CA GLY A 312 12.82 -1.43 4.54
C GLY A 312 11.54 -0.59 4.58
N LYS A 313 11.14 -0.05 5.75
CA LYS A 313 10.03 0.90 5.87
C LYS A 313 10.47 2.33 5.59
N ILE A 314 11.50 2.78 6.30
CA ILE A 314 11.94 4.17 6.28
C ILE A 314 12.40 4.57 4.87
N TYR A 315 13.25 3.76 4.24
CA TYR A 315 13.79 4.06 2.92
C TYR A 315 12.77 3.88 1.81
N SER A 316 11.82 2.95 1.92
CA SER A 316 10.74 2.82 0.93
C SER A 316 9.82 4.04 0.90
N ALA A 317 9.59 4.66 2.05
CA ALA A 317 8.80 5.89 2.12
C ALA A 317 9.64 7.14 1.78
N ALA A 318 10.87 7.22 2.30
CA ALA A 318 11.75 8.36 2.10
C ALA A 318 12.24 8.50 0.65
N SER A 319 12.53 7.38 -0.04
CA SER A 319 12.92 7.40 -1.45
C SER A 319 11.80 7.99 -2.33
N GLN A 320 10.55 7.62 -2.05
CA GLN A 320 9.39 8.15 -2.76
C GLN A 320 9.20 9.64 -2.49
N SER A 321 9.24 10.05 -1.21
CA SER A 321 9.13 11.46 -0.81
C SER A 321 10.23 12.32 -1.44
N LEU A 322 11.47 11.82 -1.48
CA LEU A 322 12.61 12.52 -2.06
C LEU A 322 12.50 12.62 -3.58
N ALA A 323 12.04 11.56 -4.27
CA ALA A 323 11.81 11.62 -5.72
C ALA A 323 10.75 12.68 -6.08
N GLU A 324 9.65 12.72 -5.33
CA GLU A 324 8.59 13.73 -5.48
C GLU A 324 9.11 15.15 -5.21
N GLY A 325 9.92 15.33 -4.16
CA GLY A 325 10.57 16.59 -3.83
C GLY A 325 11.51 17.08 -4.93
N ILE A 326 12.35 16.19 -5.47
CA ILE A 326 13.25 16.50 -6.59
C ILE A 326 12.44 16.93 -7.81
N HIS A 327 11.45 16.13 -8.24
CA HIS A 327 10.67 16.46 -9.42
C HIS A 327 9.89 17.79 -9.24
N LYS A 328 9.37 18.06 -8.04
CA LYS A 328 8.73 19.34 -7.73
C LYS A 328 9.70 20.53 -7.86
N ARG A 329 10.96 20.35 -7.45
CA ARG A 329 12.00 21.39 -7.53
C ARG A 329 12.58 21.56 -8.94
N PHE A 330 12.61 20.48 -9.72
CA PHE A 330 13.16 20.39 -11.06
C PHE A 330 12.12 19.80 -12.04
N PRO A 331 11.02 20.53 -12.34
CA PRO A 331 9.89 19.99 -13.11
C PRO A 331 10.19 19.74 -14.59
N HIS A 332 11.38 20.10 -15.07
CA HIS A 332 11.84 19.78 -16.41
C HIS A 332 12.48 18.38 -16.51
N LEU A 333 12.76 17.72 -15.38
CA LEU A 333 13.18 16.33 -15.38
C LEU A 333 12.00 15.47 -15.81
N LEU A 334 12.19 14.64 -16.85
CA LEU A 334 11.12 13.78 -17.35
C LEU A 334 10.80 12.68 -16.35
N GLU A 335 11.83 12.14 -15.69
CA GLU A 335 11.72 11.15 -14.61
C GLU A 335 12.87 11.29 -13.62
N VAL A 336 12.60 10.90 -12.38
CA VAL A 336 13.55 10.84 -11.27
C VAL A 336 13.35 9.50 -10.58
N TYR A 337 14.44 8.79 -10.33
CA TYR A 337 14.47 7.58 -9.52
C TYR A 337 15.47 7.78 -8.39
N VAL A 338 15.05 7.49 -7.16
CA VAL A 338 15.87 7.66 -5.97
C VAL A 338 16.02 6.31 -5.29
N TYR A 339 17.27 5.87 -5.14
CA TYR A 339 17.63 4.66 -4.41
C TYR A 339 18.27 5.05 -3.09
N LEU A 340 17.76 4.49 -2.01
CA LEU A 340 18.34 4.59 -0.69
C LEU A 340 18.74 3.19 -0.21
N ALA A 341 19.96 3.04 0.27
CA ALA A 341 20.47 1.77 0.77
C ALA A 341 21.37 1.98 1.99
N VAL A 342 21.50 0.93 2.80
CA VAL A 342 22.41 0.93 3.95
C VAL A 342 22.88 -0.49 4.22
N ARG A 343 24.00 -0.62 4.92
CA ARG A 343 24.46 -1.89 5.48
C ARG A 343 23.97 -2.05 6.92
N ILE A 344 23.66 -3.28 7.32
CA ILE A 344 23.33 -3.60 8.72
C ILE A 344 24.39 -3.03 9.68
N GLY A 345 23.94 -2.38 10.75
CA GLY A 345 24.80 -1.71 11.74
C GLY A 345 25.33 -0.32 11.35
N GLU A 346 25.14 0.15 10.10
CA GLU A 346 25.44 1.54 9.74
C GLU A 346 24.29 2.49 10.17
N PRO A 347 24.57 3.79 10.43
CA PRO A 347 23.54 4.75 10.82
C PRO A 347 22.48 4.97 9.73
N ILE A 348 21.19 4.83 10.07
CA ILE A 348 20.07 4.96 9.11
C ILE A 348 19.91 6.40 8.56
N LEU A 349 20.43 7.39 9.27
CA LEU A 349 20.36 8.80 8.85
C LEU A 349 21.49 9.20 7.90
N ARG A 350 22.31 8.24 7.46
CA ARG A 350 23.41 8.46 6.51
C ARG A 350 23.35 7.43 5.38
N PRO A 351 22.23 7.35 4.62
CA PRO A 351 22.07 6.37 3.56
C PRO A 351 23.14 6.51 2.48
N TRP A 352 23.35 5.42 1.75
CA TRP A 352 23.90 5.47 0.41
C TRP A 352 22.75 5.91 -0.52
N VAL A 353 23.02 6.91 -1.35
CA VAL A 353 22.02 7.55 -2.19
C VAL A 353 22.47 7.44 -3.64
N SER A 354 21.59 6.91 -4.50
CA SER A 354 21.76 7.00 -5.95
C SER A 354 20.55 7.69 -6.55
N ILE A 355 20.79 8.69 -7.38
CA ILE A 355 19.75 9.41 -8.11
C ILE A 355 19.96 9.17 -9.59
N GLN A 356 18.92 8.70 -10.25
CA GLN A 356 18.90 8.51 -11.68
C GLN A 356 17.85 9.46 -12.26
N VAL A 357 18.21 10.22 -13.30
CA VAL A 357 17.29 11.16 -13.94
C VAL A 357 17.15 10.88 -15.43
N VAL A 358 15.95 11.08 -15.98
CA VAL A 358 15.72 11.14 -17.42
C VAL A 358 15.58 12.61 -17.80
N LEU A 359 16.43 13.06 -18.71
CA LEU A 359 16.52 14.46 -19.13
C LEU A 359 15.78 14.68 -20.46
N PRO A 360 15.21 15.87 -20.70
CA PRO A 360 14.74 16.24 -22.03
C PRO A 360 15.88 16.24 -23.05
N GLN A 361 15.52 16.06 -24.32
CA GLN A 361 16.50 16.09 -25.42
C GLN A 361 17.27 17.42 -25.42
N GLY A 362 18.60 17.35 -25.54
CA GLY A 362 19.48 18.52 -25.56
C GLY A 362 19.88 19.06 -24.18
N HIS A 363 19.34 18.51 -23.08
CA HIS A 363 19.77 18.85 -21.72
C HIS A 363 20.89 17.91 -21.24
N THR A 364 21.79 18.43 -20.41
CA THR A 364 22.89 17.68 -19.81
C THR A 364 22.83 17.72 -18.29
N LEU A 365 23.31 16.65 -17.65
CA LEU A 365 23.35 16.55 -16.19
C LEU A 365 24.20 17.65 -15.55
N ASP A 366 25.31 18.02 -16.20
CA ASP A 366 26.25 19.06 -15.73
C ASP A 366 25.55 20.38 -15.37
N SER A 367 24.47 20.72 -16.09
CA SER A 367 23.71 21.96 -15.87
C SER A 367 22.94 22.00 -14.54
N ILE A 368 22.61 20.83 -13.97
CA ILE A 368 21.75 20.72 -12.79
C ILE A 368 22.40 19.96 -11.62
N GLU A 369 23.47 19.20 -11.85
CA GLU A 369 24.01 18.26 -10.86
C GLU A 369 24.33 18.93 -9.52
N SER A 370 24.96 20.12 -9.56
CA SER A 370 25.33 20.84 -8.33
C SER A 370 24.10 21.28 -7.53
N GLN A 371 23.04 21.73 -8.22
CA GLN A 371 21.78 22.15 -7.56
C GLN A 371 21.04 20.93 -7.01
N LEU A 372 21.00 19.84 -7.76
CA LEU A 372 20.38 18.59 -7.35
C LEU A 372 21.09 17.99 -6.13
N ARG A 373 22.43 17.99 -6.12
CA ARG A 373 23.24 17.53 -4.99
C ARG A 373 23.00 18.36 -3.74
N ALA A 374 22.90 19.69 -3.87
CA ALA A 374 22.59 20.59 -2.77
C ALA A 374 21.20 20.31 -2.19
N PHE A 375 20.18 20.25 -3.05
CA PHE A 375 18.80 19.97 -2.65
C PHE A 375 18.66 18.63 -1.93
N VAL A 376 19.27 17.56 -2.46
CA VAL A 376 19.22 16.23 -1.83
C VAL A 376 19.92 16.22 -0.47
N SER A 377 21.03 16.95 -0.35
CA SER A 377 21.74 17.04 0.93
C SER A 377 20.87 17.73 1.99
N GLU A 378 20.17 18.80 1.61
CA GLU A 378 19.20 19.51 2.46
C GLU A 378 18.02 18.61 2.85
N GLU A 379 17.40 17.91 1.89
CA GLU A 379 16.28 16.99 2.19
C GLU A 379 16.67 15.85 3.14
N LEU A 380 17.92 15.37 3.06
CA LEU A 380 18.41 14.34 3.98
C LEU A 380 18.65 14.85 5.40
N GLU A 381 18.85 16.16 5.59
CA GLU A 381 18.87 16.77 6.93
C GLU A 381 17.48 16.73 7.59
N HIS A 382 16.40 16.66 6.79
CA HIS A 382 15.02 16.50 7.26
C HIS A 382 14.59 15.05 7.50
N LEU A 383 15.44 14.06 7.20
CA LEU A 383 15.13 12.65 7.42
C LEU A 383 14.76 12.29 8.88
N PRO A 384 15.35 12.89 9.93
CA PRO A 384 14.91 12.65 11.32
C PRO A 384 13.46 13.05 11.56
N GLU A 385 13.03 14.20 11.02
CA GLU A 385 11.64 14.65 11.13
C GLU A 385 10.70 13.72 10.36
N PHE A 386 11.13 13.26 9.17
CA PHE A 386 10.40 12.28 8.39
C PHE A 386 10.19 10.96 9.17
N CYS A 387 11.21 10.46 9.85
CA CYS A 387 11.08 9.29 10.72
C CYS A 387 10.07 9.51 11.86
N GLN A 388 10.01 10.72 12.43
CA GLN A 388 9.00 11.03 13.44
C GLN A 388 7.57 11.06 12.86
N ARG A 389 7.40 11.55 11.63
CA ARG A 389 6.11 11.47 10.90
C ARG A 389 5.69 10.02 10.65
N LEU A 390 6.65 9.15 10.28
CA LEU A 390 6.41 7.71 10.16
C LEU A 390 5.97 7.07 11.48
N VAL A 391 6.62 7.42 12.60
CA VAL A 391 6.22 6.97 13.94
C VAL A 391 4.79 7.38 14.29
N ARG A 392 4.35 8.58 13.87
CA ARG A 392 3.00 9.08 14.09
C ARG A 392 1.96 8.53 13.11
N GLY A 393 2.36 7.74 12.11
CA GLY A 393 1.46 7.22 11.07
C GLY A 393 1.00 8.27 10.06
N GLU A 394 1.76 9.36 9.88
CA GLU A 394 1.42 10.50 9.01
C GLU A 394 1.91 10.32 7.56
N VAL A 395 2.55 9.20 7.25
CA VAL A 395 3.12 8.88 5.93
C VAL A 395 2.44 7.64 5.38
N PRO A 396 1.86 7.69 4.17
CA PRO A 396 1.21 6.53 3.55
C PRO A 396 2.24 5.47 3.14
N LEU A 397 1.87 4.19 3.22
CA LEU A 397 2.77 3.05 2.96
C LEU A 397 2.20 1.97 2.03
N TYR A 398 0.97 2.15 1.54
CA TYR A 398 0.26 1.19 0.68
C TYR A 398 -0.87 1.88 -0.09
#